data_AF-A0A9P7Y4Z0-F1
#
_entry.id   AF-A0A9P7Y4Z0-F1
#
_cell.length_a   1.000
_cell.length_b   1.000
_cell.length_c   1.000
_cell.angle_alpha   90.00
_cell.angle_beta   90.00
_cell.angle_gamma   90.00
#
_symmetry.space_group_name_H-M   'P 1'
#
loop_
_entity.id
_entity.type
_entity.pdbx_description
1 polymer ?
#
loop_
_entity_poly.entity_id
_entity_poly.type
_entity_poly.pdbx_seq_one_letter_code
_entity_poly.pdbx_strand_id
1 'polypeptide(L)'
;MNTNRTLIPTDPLPHYKHVNWEQPDVNFRMYIGYISLFFDVGVLAYHFSTPFHPKFYVKTARRRALRLHILSGCLEIIACVCAYYANDPTNYAYAAAAFGAIAHVPTTFYQIPTVLGIKAFLVPSLSLVTALHGYFAINLVFNPTSFYYLLSTYLTVHIYAWSRVFFALYYRFKLFESHRFSAAMLTSGTLLVPSVLGLQGNIILVVFVLTCDGLIRSYTTPEFWTAWTTENPRELATDPEKKVVLEALITAAEISNTVESLSAQDPKDHYSRICATVITANARNTTPREKAHAVFRAIDVDRDNELSVTEFKDFLIACGISPNDGEGQVLLDGLFQGGKITTADEFCAWFTKSWIHSSSLTVPKLPSTPRGQAKLVFDALDADGSGKLDLAELETLLYSWGLPRNEAVGYLKSHDKDQSGAIDFQEFHKSMDTVWKFAIQSFIDEGKIRIDA
;
A
#
# COMPACT_ATOMS: atom_id res chain seq x y z
N MET A 1 6.43 80.26 -7.58
CA MET A 1 5.88 79.28 -8.52
C MET A 1 7.01 78.69 -9.33
N ASN A 2 7.51 77.52 -8.95
CA ASN A 2 7.73 76.45 -9.92
C ASN A 2 7.86 75.14 -9.15
N THR A 3 6.89 74.28 -9.43
CA THR A 3 6.59 73.02 -8.80
C THR A 3 7.64 71.96 -9.13
N ASN A 4 8.01 71.21 -8.09
CA ASN A 4 8.48 69.84 -8.14
C ASN A 4 8.03 69.07 -9.39
N ARG A 5 8.98 68.42 -10.05
CA ARG A 5 8.87 67.00 -10.44
C ARG A 5 10.30 66.46 -10.52
N THR A 6 10.86 66.12 -9.37
CA THR A 6 11.75 64.96 -9.28
C THR A 6 11.01 63.81 -9.93
N LEU A 7 11.44 63.41 -11.13
CA LEU A 7 11.06 62.14 -11.71
C LEU A 7 11.57 61.08 -10.74
N ILE A 8 10.66 60.60 -9.88
CA ILE A 8 10.83 59.33 -9.19
C ILE A 8 11.07 58.33 -10.31
N PRO A 9 12.18 57.58 -10.33
CA PRO A 9 12.31 56.46 -11.24
C PRO A 9 11.10 55.57 -10.99
N THR A 10 10.25 55.42 -11.99
CA THR A 10 9.23 54.37 -11.99
C THR A 10 10.00 53.08 -12.11
N ASP A 11 10.50 52.55 -11.00
CA ASP A 11 11.17 51.25 -10.97
C ASP A 11 10.15 50.22 -11.46
N PRO A 12 10.34 49.65 -12.67
CA PRO A 12 9.63 48.44 -12.99
C PRO A 12 10.33 47.36 -12.16
N LEU A 13 9.74 46.96 -11.04
CA LEU A 13 10.09 45.67 -10.43
C LEU A 13 9.40 44.57 -11.23
N PRO A 14 10.07 43.98 -12.23
CA PRO A 14 9.98 42.53 -12.37
C PRO A 14 11.29 41.93 -12.92
N HIS A 15 11.83 40.93 -12.22
CA HIS A 15 12.76 39.91 -12.76
C HIS A 15 13.76 40.39 -13.83
N TYR A 16 14.59 41.39 -13.55
CA TYR A 16 15.92 41.35 -14.16
C TYR A 16 16.61 40.14 -13.56
N LYS A 17 17.13 39.26 -14.43
CA LYS A 17 17.97 38.08 -14.14
C LYS A 17 18.39 37.96 -12.68
N HIS A 18 18.28 36.74 -12.16
CA HIS A 18 18.80 36.29 -10.87
C HIS A 18 17.76 36.31 -9.75
N VAL A 19 17.44 35.10 -9.29
CA VAL A 19 17.15 34.83 -7.89
C VAL A 19 17.97 35.79 -7.01
N ASN A 20 17.32 36.52 -6.11
CA ASN A 20 18.03 37.43 -5.22
C ASN A 20 18.80 36.64 -4.15
N TRP A 21 20.02 36.25 -4.50
CA TRP A 21 20.91 35.47 -3.63
C TRP A 21 21.41 36.23 -2.40
N GLU A 22 21.22 37.56 -2.36
CA GLU A 22 21.59 38.39 -1.20
C GLU A 22 20.59 38.24 -0.05
N GLN A 23 19.37 37.77 -0.34
CA GLN A 23 18.35 37.50 0.67
C GLN A 23 18.53 36.09 1.26
N PRO A 24 18.88 35.95 2.56
CA PRO A 24 19.17 34.64 3.15
C PRO A 24 18.00 33.66 3.09
N ASP A 25 16.77 34.15 3.22
CA ASP A 25 15.55 33.34 3.14
C ASP A 25 15.30 32.82 1.73
N VAL A 26 15.49 33.66 0.71
CA VAL A 26 15.40 33.27 -0.70
C VAL A 26 16.46 32.23 -1.02
N ASN A 27 17.69 32.46 -0.58
CA ASN A 27 18.83 31.56 -0.78
C ASN A 27 18.54 30.17 -0.19
N PHE A 28 18.12 30.12 1.08
CA PHE A 28 17.76 28.87 1.76
C PHE A 28 16.65 28.10 1.03
N ARG A 29 15.57 28.79 0.64
CA ARG A 29 14.44 28.18 -0.08
C ARG A 29 14.84 27.65 -1.45
N MET A 30 15.71 28.35 -2.17
CA MET A 30 16.22 27.90 -3.46
C MET A 30 17.11 26.65 -3.34
N TYR A 31 17.95 26.56 -2.30
CA TYR A 31 18.71 25.33 -2.04
C TYR A 31 17.80 24.13 -1.74
N ILE A 32 16.74 24.32 -0.95
CA ILE A 32 15.73 23.29 -0.74
C ILE A 32 15.13 22.88 -2.10
N GLY A 33 14.80 23.85 -2.95
CA GLY A 33 14.30 23.61 -4.30
C GLY A 33 15.23 22.75 -5.16
N TYR A 34 16.53 23.07 -5.21
CA TYR A 34 17.50 22.28 -5.99
C TYR A 34 17.72 20.87 -5.44
N ILE A 35 17.80 20.73 -4.11
CA ILE A 35 17.89 19.40 -3.46
C ILE A 35 16.64 18.58 -3.81
N SER A 36 15.48 19.22 -3.78
CA SER A 36 14.22 18.57 -4.16
C SER A 36 14.21 18.12 -5.61
N LEU A 37 14.65 18.98 -6.54
CA LEU A 37 14.78 18.64 -7.96
C LEU A 37 15.71 17.46 -8.20
N PHE A 38 16.84 17.40 -7.49
CA PHE A 38 17.75 16.25 -7.56
C PHE A 38 17.03 14.96 -7.14
N PHE A 39 16.25 15.00 -6.06
CA PHE A 39 15.47 13.85 -5.64
C PHE A 39 14.34 13.49 -6.60
N ASP A 40 13.67 14.45 -7.23
CA ASP A 40 12.67 14.16 -8.25
C ASP A 40 13.25 13.40 -9.43
N VAL A 41 14.43 13.80 -9.92
CA VAL A 41 15.12 13.08 -10.99
C VAL A 41 15.42 11.64 -10.56
N GLY A 42 15.91 11.43 -9.34
CA GLY A 42 16.17 10.10 -8.80
C GLY A 42 14.91 9.25 -8.65
N VAL A 43 13.83 9.82 -8.10
CA VAL A 43 12.53 9.16 -7.92
C VAL A 43 11.91 8.80 -9.27
N LEU A 44 11.98 9.71 -10.24
CA LEU A 44 11.46 9.50 -11.58
C LEU A 44 12.26 8.42 -12.33
N ALA A 45 13.60 8.45 -12.23
CA ALA A 45 14.46 7.41 -12.79
C ALA A 45 14.12 6.03 -12.21
N TYR A 46 13.98 5.92 -10.89
CA TYR A 46 13.54 4.69 -10.22
C TYR A 46 12.19 4.20 -10.77
N HIS A 47 11.20 5.09 -10.88
CA HIS A 47 9.87 4.73 -11.39
C HIS A 47 9.83 4.41 -12.88
N PHE A 48 10.79 4.87 -13.68
CA PHE A 48 10.93 4.42 -15.07
C PHE A 48 11.57 3.04 -15.19
N SER A 49 12.45 2.66 -14.24
CA SER A 49 13.09 1.34 -14.19
C SER A 49 12.27 0.27 -13.45
N THR A 50 11.33 0.68 -12.59
CA THR A 50 10.57 -0.23 -11.72
C THR A 50 9.07 -0.16 -12.03
N PRO A 51 8.38 -1.29 -12.24
CA PRO A 51 6.93 -1.31 -12.51
C PRO A 51 6.13 -0.55 -11.43
N PHE A 52 5.06 0.15 -11.83
CA PHE A 52 4.19 0.82 -10.86
C PHE A 52 3.46 -0.21 -9.98
N HIS A 53 2.90 0.26 -8.88
CA HIS A 53 2.04 -0.57 -8.05
C HIS A 53 0.79 -1.02 -8.84
N PRO A 54 0.34 -2.28 -8.75
CA PRO A 54 -0.75 -2.87 -9.54
C PRO A 54 -2.06 -2.09 -9.48
N LYS A 55 -2.29 -1.38 -8.37
CA LYS A 55 -3.42 -0.46 -8.20
C LYS A 55 -3.61 0.56 -9.32
N PHE A 56 -2.55 0.96 -10.01
CA PHE A 56 -2.64 1.90 -11.13
C PHE A 56 -2.92 1.21 -12.47
N TYR A 57 -2.87 -0.11 -12.52
CA TYR A 57 -3.15 -0.92 -13.70
C TYR A 57 -4.59 -1.41 -13.75
N VAL A 58 -5.28 -1.47 -12.61
CA VAL A 58 -6.67 -1.95 -12.49
C VAL A 58 -7.63 -1.15 -13.36
N LYS A 59 -7.61 0.18 -13.23
CA LYS A 59 -8.53 1.08 -13.90
C LYS A 59 -7.78 1.91 -14.93
N THR A 60 -8.19 1.82 -16.19
CA THR A 60 -7.64 2.62 -17.29
C THR A 60 -7.70 4.13 -16.99
N ALA A 61 -8.76 4.59 -16.32
CA ALA A 61 -8.89 5.97 -15.87
C ALA A 61 -7.79 6.36 -14.87
N ARG A 62 -7.51 5.52 -13.87
CA ARG A 62 -6.46 5.74 -12.87
C ARG A 62 -5.07 5.75 -13.50
N ARG A 63 -4.84 4.87 -14.49
CA ARG A 63 -3.59 4.84 -15.28
C ARG A 63 -3.38 6.12 -16.08
N ARG A 64 -4.43 6.62 -16.75
CA ARG A 64 -4.39 7.87 -17.52
C ARG A 64 -4.16 9.07 -16.60
N ALA A 65 -4.87 9.14 -15.47
CA ALA A 65 -4.70 10.18 -14.47
C ALA A 65 -3.29 10.23 -13.90
N LEU A 66 -2.70 9.07 -13.55
CA LEU A 66 -1.32 8.99 -13.08
C LEU A 66 -0.31 9.49 -14.13
N ARG A 67 -0.48 9.09 -15.40
CA ARG A 67 0.40 9.56 -16.49
C ARG A 67 0.30 11.06 -16.70
N LEU A 68 -0.93 11.59 -16.68
CA LEU A 68 -1.17 13.02 -16.78
C LEU A 68 -0.53 13.78 -15.61
N HIS A 69 -0.70 13.27 -14.38
CA HIS A 69 -0.14 13.84 -13.16
C HIS A 69 1.40 13.95 -13.22
N ILE A 70 2.07 12.86 -13.60
CA ILE A 70 3.54 12.82 -13.70
C ILE A 70 4.01 13.77 -14.80
N LEU A 71 3.38 13.70 -15.99
CA LEU A 71 3.74 14.56 -17.11
C LEU A 71 3.55 16.04 -16.78
N SER A 72 2.39 16.41 -16.23
CA SER A 72 2.10 17.80 -15.87
C SER A 72 3.02 18.31 -14.76
N GLY A 73 3.32 17.48 -13.74
CA GLY A 73 4.27 17.85 -12.68
C GLY A 73 5.68 18.07 -13.21
N CYS A 74 6.15 17.23 -14.14
CA CYS A 74 7.46 17.43 -14.77
C CYS A 74 7.49 18.73 -15.60
N LEU A 75 6.45 18.98 -16.40
CA LEU A 75 6.35 20.18 -17.22
C LEU A 75 6.22 21.45 -16.37
N GLU A 76 5.51 21.37 -15.24
CA GLU A 76 5.42 22.45 -14.25
C GLU A 76 6.79 22.78 -13.64
N ILE A 77 7.54 21.78 -13.19
CA ILE A 77 8.89 21.96 -12.66
C ILE A 77 9.81 22.60 -13.72
N ILE A 78 9.78 22.10 -14.96
CA ILE A 78 10.58 22.65 -16.05
C ILE A 78 10.19 24.11 -16.32
N ALA A 79 8.90 24.42 -16.35
CA ALA A 79 8.42 25.78 -16.55
C ALA A 79 8.87 26.72 -15.43
N CYS A 80 8.81 26.29 -14.15
CA CYS A 80 9.34 27.04 -13.02
C CYS A 80 10.84 27.32 -13.15
N VAL A 81 11.64 26.30 -13.49
CA VAL A 81 13.08 26.44 -13.70
C VAL A 81 13.38 27.42 -14.84
N CYS A 82 12.69 27.29 -15.98
CA CYS A 82 12.83 28.24 -17.09
C CYS A 82 12.47 29.67 -16.66
N ALA A 83 11.40 29.84 -15.88
CA ALA A 83 10.98 31.15 -15.39
C ALA A 83 12.05 31.84 -14.52
N TYR A 84 12.80 31.09 -13.69
CA TYR A 84 13.87 31.69 -12.86
C TYR A 84 15.02 32.29 -13.65
N TYR A 85 15.28 31.77 -14.85
CA TYR A 85 16.46 32.14 -15.64
C TYR A 85 16.13 32.86 -16.95
N ALA A 86 14.86 32.94 -17.31
CA ALA A 86 14.41 33.71 -18.45
C ALA A 86 14.57 35.21 -18.22
N ASN A 87 14.83 35.96 -19.29
CA ASN A 87 14.82 37.42 -19.24
C ASN A 87 13.41 37.97 -18.98
N ASP A 88 12.38 37.29 -19.51
CA ASP A 88 10.98 37.53 -19.21
C ASP A 88 10.35 36.23 -18.69
N PRO A 89 10.02 36.14 -17.39
CA PRO A 89 9.47 34.93 -16.78
C PRO A 89 8.00 34.69 -17.14
N THR A 90 7.30 35.70 -17.67
CA THR A 90 5.83 35.75 -17.72
C THR A 90 5.21 34.53 -18.39
N ASN A 91 5.69 34.16 -19.59
CA ASN A 91 5.17 33.02 -20.33
C ASN A 91 5.44 31.68 -19.63
N TYR A 92 6.61 31.55 -19.00
CA TYR A 92 6.97 30.34 -18.26
C TYR A 92 6.18 30.23 -16.95
N ALA A 93 5.93 31.35 -16.27
CA ALA A 93 5.08 31.41 -15.09
C ALA A 93 3.63 31.03 -15.43
N TYR A 94 3.08 31.51 -16.56
CA TYR A 94 1.78 31.07 -17.04
C TYR A 94 1.75 29.58 -17.37
N ALA A 95 2.81 29.05 -18.00
CA ALA A 95 2.91 27.62 -18.28
C ALA A 95 2.95 26.79 -16.98
N ALA A 96 3.77 27.18 -16.00
CA ALA A 96 3.83 26.54 -14.70
C ALA A 96 2.46 26.55 -14.01
N ALA A 97 1.81 27.72 -13.95
CA ALA A 97 0.48 27.87 -13.38
C ALA A 97 -0.57 27.01 -14.08
N ALA A 98 -0.53 26.92 -15.42
CA ALA A 98 -1.45 26.10 -16.19
C ALA A 98 -1.25 24.60 -15.92
N PHE A 99 0.00 24.12 -15.96
CA PHE A 99 0.31 22.72 -15.67
C PHE A 99 -0.09 22.34 -14.23
N GLY A 100 0.18 23.24 -13.26
CA GLY A 100 -0.20 23.07 -11.87
C GLY A 100 -1.72 23.05 -11.66
N ALA A 101 -2.40 24.16 -11.98
CA ALA A 101 -3.81 24.36 -11.64
C ALA A 101 -4.78 23.50 -12.46
N ILE A 102 -4.47 23.23 -13.73
CA ILE A 102 -5.41 22.54 -14.65
C ILE A 102 -5.18 21.03 -14.68
N ALA A 103 -3.93 20.57 -14.54
CA ALA A 103 -3.60 19.17 -14.70
C ALA A 103 -3.05 18.54 -13.41
N HIS A 104 -2.01 19.10 -12.81
CA HIS A 104 -1.32 18.46 -11.68
C HIS A 104 -2.23 18.41 -10.44
N VAL A 105 -2.78 19.55 -10.00
CA VAL A 105 -3.65 19.67 -8.81
C VAL A 105 -4.91 18.79 -8.93
N PRO A 106 -5.70 18.84 -10.03
CA PRO A 106 -6.90 18.01 -10.14
C PRO A 106 -6.60 16.51 -10.18
N THR A 107 -5.51 16.11 -10.87
CA THR A 107 -5.11 14.70 -10.89
C THR A 107 -4.59 14.23 -9.53
N THR A 108 -3.97 15.10 -8.73
CA THR A 108 -3.60 14.81 -7.34
C THR A 108 -4.85 14.57 -6.49
N PHE A 109 -5.83 15.48 -6.52
CA PHE A 109 -7.09 15.31 -5.77
C PHE A 109 -7.81 14.00 -6.13
N TYR A 110 -7.86 13.65 -7.41
CA TYR A 110 -8.42 12.38 -7.87
C TYR A 110 -7.72 11.15 -7.26
N GLN A 111 -6.42 11.26 -6.98
CA GLN A 111 -5.60 10.16 -6.46
C GLN A 111 -5.60 10.08 -4.91
N ILE A 112 -5.87 11.16 -4.18
CA ILE A 112 -5.84 11.20 -2.70
C ILE A 112 -6.63 10.07 -2.04
N PRO A 113 -7.87 9.73 -2.45
CA PRO A 113 -8.63 8.64 -1.82
C PRO A 113 -7.97 7.26 -1.90
N THR A 114 -7.01 7.10 -2.82
CA THR A 114 -6.26 5.85 -3.04
C THR A 114 -4.93 5.80 -2.28
N VAL A 115 -4.64 6.80 -1.45
CA VAL A 115 -3.47 6.81 -0.59
C VAL A 115 -3.50 5.63 0.38
N LEU A 116 -2.33 5.06 0.64
CA LEU A 116 -2.11 3.98 1.60
C LEU A 116 -1.75 4.59 2.97
N GLY A 117 -1.59 3.78 4.01
CA GLY A 117 -1.31 4.24 5.37
C GLY A 117 -2.56 4.70 6.14
N ILE A 118 -2.34 5.49 7.20
CA ILE A 118 -3.37 6.03 8.08
C ILE A 118 -4.14 7.14 7.36
N LYS A 119 -5.33 6.83 6.86
CA LYS A 119 -6.14 7.76 6.06
C LYS A 119 -6.65 8.94 6.87
N ALA A 120 -6.89 8.75 8.17
CA ALA A 120 -7.27 9.80 9.12
C ALA A 120 -6.35 11.02 9.08
N PHE A 121 -5.04 10.77 8.99
CA PHE A 121 -4.04 11.83 8.89
C PHE A 121 -3.74 12.20 7.43
N LEU A 122 -3.57 11.20 6.56
CA LEU A 122 -3.03 11.41 5.22
C LEU A 122 -4.00 12.10 4.27
N VAL A 123 -5.29 11.74 4.32
CA VAL A 123 -6.28 12.32 3.41
C VAL A 123 -6.45 13.83 3.66
N PRO A 124 -6.65 14.30 4.91
CA PRO A 124 -6.68 15.74 5.19
C PRO A 124 -5.36 16.44 4.86
N SER A 125 -4.22 15.87 5.28
CA SER A 125 -2.91 16.49 5.06
C SER A 125 -2.59 16.69 3.57
N LEU A 126 -2.80 15.64 2.76
CA LEU A 126 -2.60 15.72 1.33
C LEU A 126 -3.58 16.67 0.66
N SER A 127 -4.84 16.70 1.13
CA SER A 127 -5.85 17.63 0.61
C SER A 127 -5.44 19.08 0.86
N LEU A 128 -4.94 19.38 2.06
CA LEU A 128 -4.48 20.72 2.40
C LEU A 128 -3.27 21.14 1.58
N VAL A 129 -2.24 20.29 1.48
CA VAL A 129 -1.04 20.63 0.70
C VAL A 129 -1.39 20.77 -0.79
N THR A 130 -2.25 19.90 -1.32
CA THR A 130 -2.70 19.98 -2.71
C THR A 130 -3.50 21.27 -2.96
N ALA A 131 -4.37 21.65 -2.02
CA ALA A 131 -5.09 22.93 -2.08
C ALA A 131 -4.13 24.13 -2.01
N LEU A 132 -3.11 24.06 -1.15
CA LEU A 132 -2.08 25.08 -1.02
C LEU A 132 -1.27 25.25 -2.31
N HIS A 133 -0.89 24.14 -2.94
CA HIS A 133 -0.23 24.14 -4.25
C HIS A 133 -1.12 24.79 -5.32
N GLY A 134 -2.41 24.40 -5.37
CA GLY A 134 -3.40 25.03 -6.25
C GLY A 134 -3.58 26.52 -5.99
N TYR A 135 -3.58 26.94 -4.73
CA TYR A 135 -3.64 28.35 -4.35
C TYR A 135 -2.47 29.14 -4.94
N PHE A 136 -1.23 28.64 -4.81
CA PHE A 136 -0.07 29.33 -5.39
C PHE A 136 -0.07 29.32 -6.92
N ALA A 137 -0.42 28.19 -7.54
CA ALA A 137 -0.53 28.09 -8.99
C ALA A 137 -1.59 29.06 -9.55
N ILE A 138 -2.76 29.16 -8.92
CA ILE A 138 -3.83 30.10 -9.34
C ILE A 138 -3.38 31.55 -9.13
N ASN A 139 -2.76 31.89 -7.99
CA ASN A 139 -2.27 33.25 -7.76
C ASN A 139 -1.12 33.64 -8.70
N LEU A 140 -0.34 32.66 -9.18
CA LEU A 140 0.69 32.87 -10.20
C LEU A 140 0.06 33.26 -11.55
N VAL A 141 -1.15 32.80 -11.89
CA VAL A 141 -1.88 33.28 -13.08
C VAL A 141 -2.16 34.78 -12.97
N PHE A 142 -2.61 35.24 -11.82
CA PHE A 142 -2.94 36.66 -11.61
C PHE A 142 -1.69 37.53 -11.43
N ASN A 143 -0.57 36.93 -11.03
CA ASN A 143 0.68 37.63 -10.71
C ASN A 143 1.89 36.90 -11.33
N PRO A 144 1.98 36.81 -12.67
CA PRO A 144 2.97 35.97 -13.36
C PRO A 144 4.42 36.42 -13.15
N THR A 145 4.64 37.67 -12.73
CA THR A 145 5.97 38.22 -12.42
C THR A 145 6.34 38.11 -10.93
N SER A 146 5.48 37.53 -10.10
CA SER A 146 5.74 37.40 -8.66
C SER A 146 6.69 36.23 -8.37
N PHE A 147 7.90 36.56 -7.93
CA PHE A 147 8.87 35.56 -7.46
C PHE A 147 8.32 34.71 -6.32
N TYR A 148 7.57 35.32 -5.39
CA TYR A 148 6.99 34.60 -4.26
C TYR A 148 6.03 33.50 -4.70
N TYR A 149 5.11 33.81 -5.63
CA TYR A 149 4.16 32.82 -6.13
C TYR A 149 4.86 31.76 -6.98
N LEU A 150 5.83 32.15 -7.80
CA LEU A 150 6.62 31.21 -8.60
C LEU A 150 7.41 30.23 -7.71
N LEU A 151 8.14 30.75 -6.72
CA LEU A 151 8.89 29.94 -5.74
C LEU A 151 7.99 29.05 -4.90
N SER A 152 6.82 29.53 -4.49
CA SER A 152 5.89 28.74 -3.69
C SER A 152 5.25 27.62 -4.51
N THR A 153 4.88 27.86 -5.76
CA THR A 153 4.42 26.82 -6.71
C THR A 153 5.51 25.76 -6.93
N TYR A 154 6.75 26.19 -7.17
CA TYR A 154 7.90 25.30 -7.35
C TYR A 154 8.19 24.45 -6.10
N LEU A 155 8.19 25.03 -4.90
CA LEU A 155 8.46 24.26 -3.67
C LEU A 155 7.33 23.28 -3.32
N THR A 156 6.08 23.64 -3.62
CA THR A 156 4.94 22.78 -3.25
C THR A 156 4.78 21.57 -4.16
N VAL A 157 5.16 21.63 -5.44
CA VAL A 157 5.15 20.46 -6.34
C VAL A 157 6.14 19.36 -5.90
N HIS A 158 7.21 19.76 -5.19
CA HIS A 158 8.27 18.86 -4.71
C HIS A 158 7.89 17.97 -3.50
N ILE A 159 6.72 18.16 -2.87
CA ILE A 159 6.38 17.42 -1.63
C ILE A 159 6.38 15.90 -1.79
N TYR A 160 6.04 15.43 -2.98
CA TYR A 160 6.03 14.00 -3.27
C TYR A 160 7.43 13.40 -3.30
N ALA A 161 8.44 14.10 -3.83
CA ALA A 161 9.83 13.63 -3.89
C ALA A 161 10.33 13.26 -2.48
N TRP A 162 10.13 14.16 -1.53
CA TRP A 162 10.55 13.97 -0.14
C TRP A 162 9.83 12.82 0.54
N SER A 163 8.56 12.57 0.21
CA SER A 163 7.86 11.40 0.74
C SER A 163 8.54 10.08 0.33
N ARG A 164 9.12 10.02 -0.87
CA ARG A 164 9.85 8.84 -1.37
C ARG A 164 11.24 8.73 -0.76
N VAL A 165 11.94 9.86 -0.61
CA VAL A 165 13.24 9.91 0.06
C VAL A 165 13.14 9.44 1.50
N PHE A 166 12.20 9.99 2.29
CA PHE A 166 12.02 9.56 3.68
C PHE A 166 11.56 8.10 3.77
N PHE A 167 10.70 7.64 2.87
CA PHE A 167 10.33 6.22 2.83
C PHE A 167 11.56 5.32 2.61
N ALA A 168 12.42 5.65 1.64
CA ALA A 168 13.64 4.90 1.36
C ALA A 168 14.64 4.94 2.52
N LEU A 169 14.79 6.10 3.18
CA LEU A 169 15.63 6.24 4.37
C LEU A 169 15.10 5.37 5.53
N TYR A 170 13.81 5.45 5.82
CA TYR A 170 13.20 4.66 6.90
C TYR A 170 13.26 3.17 6.61
N TYR A 171 13.14 2.77 5.35
CA TYR A 171 13.38 1.38 4.95
C TYR A 171 14.84 0.97 5.21
N ARG A 172 15.82 1.76 4.73
CA ARG A 172 17.25 1.45 4.85
C ARG A 172 17.75 1.34 6.29
N PHE A 173 17.16 2.13 7.19
CA PHE A 173 17.51 2.19 8.61
C PHE A 173 16.55 1.44 9.52
N LYS A 174 15.57 0.71 8.97
CA LYS A 174 14.58 -0.06 9.75
C LYS A 174 13.80 0.81 10.76
N LEU A 175 13.45 2.02 10.35
CA LEU A 175 12.65 2.95 11.16
C LEU A 175 11.17 2.78 10.82
N PHE A 176 10.32 2.92 11.85
CA PHE A 176 8.86 2.92 11.75
C PHE A 176 8.30 1.72 10.96
N GLU A 177 8.82 0.50 11.13
CA GLU A 177 8.52 -0.63 10.24
C GLU A 177 7.02 -0.87 10.01
N SER A 178 6.20 -0.76 11.05
CA SER A 178 4.74 -0.93 10.99
C SER A 178 3.96 0.29 10.52
N HIS A 179 4.58 1.46 10.40
CA HIS A 179 3.92 2.75 10.10
C HIS A 179 4.72 3.60 9.09
N ARG A 180 5.58 2.94 8.31
CA ARG A 180 6.66 3.60 7.55
C ARG A 180 6.13 4.60 6.54
N PHE A 181 5.00 4.25 5.90
CA PHE A 181 4.40 5.09 4.87
C PHE A 181 3.87 6.38 5.49
N SER A 182 3.03 6.27 6.53
CA SER A 182 2.49 7.46 7.21
C SER A 182 3.58 8.33 7.82
N ALA A 183 4.60 7.71 8.45
CA ALA A 183 5.73 8.44 9.01
C ALA A 183 6.49 9.24 7.94
N ALA A 184 6.80 8.63 6.78
CA ALA A 184 7.51 9.31 5.70
C ALA A 184 6.72 10.50 5.13
N MET A 185 5.40 10.35 5.00
CA MET A 185 4.50 11.42 4.56
C MET A 185 4.45 12.58 5.56
N LEU A 186 4.35 12.27 6.86
CA LEU A 186 4.37 13.28 7.92
C LEU A 186 5.69 14.06 7.90
N THR A 187 6.83 13.37 7.85
CA THR A 187 8.15 14.02 7.82
C THR A 187 8.31 14.93 6.60
N SER A 188 7.86 14.48 5.41
CA SER A 188 7.85 15.31 4.20
C SER A 188 7.05 16.60 4.38
N GLY A 189 5.83 16.50 4.92
CA GLY A 189 4.99 17.67 5.22
C GLY A 189 5.66 18.64 6.19
N THR A 190 6.22 18.13 7.28
CA THR A 190 6.90 18.96 8.29
C THR A 190 8.15 19.65 7.77
N LEU A 191 8.79 19.10 6.73
CA LEU A 191 9.97 19.69 6.10
C LEU A 191 9.57 20.80 5.11
N LEU A 192 8.60 20.55 4.23
CA LEU A 192 8.32 21.45 3.11
C LEU A 192 7.24 22.48 3.37
N VAL A 193 6.23 22.21 4.18
CA VAL A 193 5.19 23.19 4.51
C VAL A 193 5.80 24.49 5.09
N PRO A 194 6.81 24.42 6.00
CA PRO A 194 7.48 25.62 6.49
C PRO A 194 8.30 26.38 5.46
N SER A 195 8.78 25.73 4.40
CA SER A 195 9.53 26.42 3.34
C SER A 195 8.67 27.39 2.53
N VAL A 196 7.35 27.35 2.71
CA VAL A 196 6.40 28.19 1.96
C VAL A 196 5.60 29.09 2.88
N LEU A 197 5.08 28.55 3.98
CA LEU A 197 4.25 29.31 4.92
C LEU A 197 4.99 29.71 6.21
N GLY A 198 6.23 29.26 6.42
CA GLY A 198 6.92 29.37 7.70
C GLY A 198 6.34 28.42 8.77
N LEU A 199 6.74 28.60 10.02
CA LEU A 199 6.33 27.71 11.12
C LEU A 199 4.80 27.61 11.30
N GLN A 200 4.08 28.69 11.03
CA GLN A 200 2.62 28.72 11.04
C GLN A 200 1.98 27.70 10.10
N GLY A 201 2.66 27.32 9.01
CA GLY A 201 2.16 26.30 8.08
C GLY A 201 1.97 24.94 8.75
N ASN A 202 2.89 24.55 9.64
CA ASN A 202 2.77 23.30 10.39
C ASN A 202 1.63 23.37 11.41
N ILE A 203 1.43 24.54 12.04
CA ILE A 203 0.30 24.76 12.96
C ILE A 203 -1.02 24.62 12.20
N ILE A 204 -1.13 25.26 11.03
CA ILE A 204 -2.31 25.14 10.16
C ILE A 204 -2.54 23.69 9.75
N LEU A 205 -1.50 22.95 9.38
CA LEU A 205 -1.61 21.54 9.03
C LEU A 205 -2.18 20.71 10.19
N VAL A 206 -1.64 20.86 11.40
CA VAL A 206 -2.10 20.13 12.58
C VAL A 206 -3.55 20.50 12.91
N VAL A 207 -3.88 21.78 12.98
CA VAL A 207 -5.25 22.25 13.28
C VAL A 207 -6.23 21.75 12.22
N PHE A 208 -5.86 21.80 10.94
CA PHE A 208 -6.70 21.32 9.85
C PHE A 208 -6.97 19.82 9.95
N VAL A 209 -5.93 19.00 10.19
CA VAL A 209 -6.08 17.55 10.37
C VAL A 209 -7.00 17.25 11.55
N LEU A 210 -6.77 17.86 12.71
CA LEU A 210 -7.59 17.64 13.91
C LEU A 210 -9.04 18.07 13.72
N THR A 211 -9.26 19.16 12.98
CA THR A 211 -10.62 19.63 12.64
C THR A 211 -11.32 18.63 11.72
N CYS A 212 -10.64 18.17 10.66
CA CYS A 212 -11.18 17.13 9.78
C CYS A 212 -11.44 15.82 10.51
N ASP A 213 -10.54 15.41 11.42
CA ASP A 213 -10.67 14.23 12.26
C ASP A 213 -11.96 14.29 13.10
N GLY A 214 -12.15 15.37 13.86
CA GLY A 214 -13.34 15.59 14.67
C GLY A 214 -14.64 15.60 13.85
N LEU A 215 -14.63 16.23 12.68
CA LEU A 215 -15.79 16.26 11.77
C LEU A 215 -16.09 14.90 11.15
N ILE A 216 -15.10 14.19 10.65
CA ILE A 216 -15.32 12.86 10.06
C ILE A 216 -15.81 11.89 11.13
N ARG A 217 -15.20 11.93 12.31
CA ARG A 217 -15.57 11.08 13.44
C ARG A 217 -17.00 11.32 13.93
N SER A 218 -17.54 12.55 13.82
CA SER A 218 -18.92 12.83 14.25
C SER A 218 -20.01 12.24 13.34
N TYR A 219 -19.68 11.84 12.11
CA TYR A 219 -20.64 11.32 11.13
C TYR A 219 -20.34 9.89 10.68
N THR A 220 -19.39 9.19 11.32
CA THR A 220 -18.95 7.85 10.92
C THR A 220 -19.09 6.83 12.04
N THR A 221 -19.10 5.54 11.69
CA THR A 221 -19.22 4.45 12.67
C THR A 221 -17.87 4.12 13.31
N PRO A 222 -17.84 3.49 14.50
CA PRO A 222 -16.61 3.03 15.12
C PRO A 222 -15.79 2.09 14.23
N GLU A 223 -16.44 1.19 13.49
CA GLU A 223 -15.78 0.24 12.59
C GLU A 223 -15.11 0.96 11.42
N PHE A 224 -15.80 1.94 10.82
CA PHE A 224 -15.21 2.81 9.82
C PHE A 224 -14.00 3.55 10.39
N TRP A 225 -14.13 4.10 11.60
CA TRP A 225 -13.08 4.88 12.23
C TRP A 225 -11.82 4.07 12.51
N THR A 226 -11.97 2.85 13.03
CA THR A 226 -10.87 1.90 13.20
C THR A 226 -10.19 1.66 11.85
N ALA A 227 -10.93 1.29 10.80
CA ALA A 227 -10.35 1.08 9.48
C ALA A 227 -9.67 2.34 8.88
N TRP A 228 -10.18 3.53 9.19
CA TRP A 228 -9.65 4.81 8.73
C TRP A 228 -8.36 5.23 9.44
N THR A 229 -8.18 4.77 10.69
CA THR A 229 -7.03 5.06 11.55
C THR A 229 -5.97 3.98 11.55
N THR A 230 -6.26 2.78 11.03
CA THR A 230 -5.28 1.71 10.86
C THR A 230 -4.30 2.02 9.72
N GLU A 231 -3.00 1.79 9.95
CA GLU A 231 -2.01 1.80 8.87
C GLU A 231 -2.37 0.71 7.87
N ASN A 232 -2.61 1.11 6.61
CA ASN A 232 -2.70 0.17 5.50
C ASN A 232 -1.35 0.17 4.78
N PRO A 233 -0.38 -0.67 5.18
CA PRO A 233 0.96 -0.56 4.66
C PRO A 233 1.00 -0.82 3.15
N ARG A 234 2.01 -0.22 2.50
CA ARG A 234 2.35 -0.42 1.08
C ARG A 234 2.81 -1.85 0.79
N GLU A 235 3.11 -2.58 1.85
CA GLU A 235 3.49 -3.98 1.94
C GLU A 235 2.54 -4.56 2.98
N LEU A 236 1.61 -5.45 2.63
CA LEU A 236 1.07 -6.38 3.64
C LEU A 236 2.16 -7.44 3.94
N ALA A 237 3.34 -6.96 4.34
CA ALA A 237 4.34 -7.73 5.03
C ALA A 237 4.05 -7.58 6.52
N THR A 238 3.81 -8.74 7.14
CA THR A 238 3.76 -8.97 8.57
C THR A 238 2.67 -8.19 9.30
N ASP A 239 1.48 -8.76 9.33
CA ASP A 239 0.77 -8.76 10.61
C ASP A 239 1.37 -9.91 11.44
N PRO A 240 2.26 -9.64 12.41
CA PRO A 240 2.77 -10.66 13.30
C PRO A 240 1.64 -11.34 14.07
N GLU A 241 0.43 -10.78 14.19
CA GLU A 241 -0.70 -11.48 14.82
C GLU A 241 -1.07 -12.78 14.08
N LYS A 242 -1.02 -12.81 12.74
CA LYS A 242 -1.21 -14.04 11.97
C LYS A 242 -0.02 -15.00 12.06
N LYS A 243 1.17 -14.45 12.30
CA LYS A 243 2.40 -15.22 12.55
C LYS A 243 2.41 -15.80 13.97
N VAL A 244 1.81 -15.13 14.95
CA VAL A 244 1.65 -15.56 16.34
C VAL A 244 0.73 -16.76 16.41
N VAL A 245 -0.32 -16.86 15.59
CA VAL A 245 -1.15 -18.08 15.53
C VAL A 245 -0.35 -19.27 14.98
N LEU A 246 0.45 -19.06 13.93
CA LEU A 246 1.29 -20.11 13.32
C LEU A 246 2.47 -20.50 14.22
N GLU A 247 3.15 -19.54 14.84
CA GLU A 247 4.21 -19.76 15.82
C GLU A 247 3.64 -20.31 17.14
N ALA A 248 2.42 -19.97 17.55
CA ALA A 248 1.74 -20.56 18.70
C ALA A 248 1.33 -22.02 18.42
N LEU A 249 0.87 -22.34 17.20
CA LEU A 249 0.61 -23.72 16.77
C LEU A 249 1.89 -24.56 16.72
N ILE A 250 2.98 -24.00 16.21
CA ILE A 250 4.30 -24.67 16.17
C ILE A 250 4.90 -24.79 17.58
N THR A 251 4.81 -23.74 18.40
CA THR A 251 5.34 -23.72 19.78
C THR A 251 4.51 -24.63 20.69
N ALA A 252 3.19 -24.69 20.54
CA ALA A 252 2.33 -25.66 21.24
C ALA A 252 2.68 -27.10 20.82
N ALA A 253 3.00 -27.30 19.54
CA ALA A 253 3.47 -28.58 19.03
C ALA A 253 4.90 -28.94 19.49
N GLU A 254 5.78 -27.95 19.73
CA GLU A 254 7.14 -28.13 20.24
C GLU A 254 7.18 -28.37 21.76
N ILE A 255 6.34 -27.69 22.54
CA ILE A 255 6.22 -27.88 24.00
C ILE A 255 5.70 -29.29 24.31
N SER A 256 4.83 -29.85 23.46
CA SER A 256 4.33 -31.24 23.56
C SER A 256 5.44 -32.30 23.54
N ASN A 257 6.57 -32.05 22.85
CA ASN A 257 7.71 -32.98 22.80
C ASN A 257 8.52 -33.06 24.11
N THR A 258 8.21 -32.23 25.11
CA THR A 258 8.94 -32.21 26.39
C THR A 258 8.24 -32.98 27.52
N VAL A 259 7.04 -33.50 27.28
CA VAL A 259 6.31 -34.28 28.28
C VAL A 259 6.50 -35.77 28.00
N GLU A 260 7.61 -36.33 28.50
CA GLU A 260 7.74 -37.77 28.61
C GLU A 260 6.78 -38.30 29.69
N SER A 261 5.95 -39.25 29.25
CA SER A 261 5.22 -40.25 30.02
C SER A 261 3.72 -40.01 30.31
N LEU A 262 2.97 -41.08 29.98
CA LEU A 262 1.85 -41.71 30.71
C LEU A 262 0.48 -41.76 30.01
N SER A 263 0.09 -43.03 29.79
CA SER A 263 -1.22 -43.65 29.60
C SER A 263 -2.50 -42.82 29.86
N ALA A 264 -3.34 -42.79 28.83
CA ALA A 264 -4.80 -42.94 28.79
C ALA A 264 -5.71 -42.07 29.71
N GLN A 265 -6.66 -41.38 29.05
CA GLN A 265 -7.95 -40.83 29.51
C GLN A 265 -8.08 -39.33 29.85
N ASP A 266 -7.17 -38.45 29.42
CA ASP A 266 -7.30 -36.99 29.65
C ASP A 266 -7.32 -36.22 28.30
N PRO A 267 -8.16 -35.19 28.07
CA PRO A 267 -8.17 -34.32 26.87
C PRO A 267 -6.79 -33.90 26.33
N LYS A 268 -5.78 -33.76 27.18
CA LYS A 268 -4.38 -33.54 26.78
C LYS A 268 -3.80 -34.60 25.82
N ASP A 269 -4.25 -35.85 25.92
CA ASP A 269 -3.82 -36.99 25.10
C ASP A 269 -4.50 -37.02 23.71
N HIS A 270 -5.64 -36.33 23.59
CA HIS A 270 -6.32 -36.10 22.31
C HIS A 270 -5.61 -35.02 21.49
N TYR A 271 -5.21 -33.92 22.15
CA TYR A 271 -4.53 -32.80 21.51
C TYR A 271 -3.11 -33.15 21.03
N SER A 272 -2.38 -34.01 21.75
CA SER A 272 -1.06 -34.50 21.35
C SER A 272 -1.10 -35.28 20.01
N ARG A 273 -2.18 -36.04 19.75
CA ARG A 273 -2.38 -36.81 18.51
C ARG A 273 -2.71 -35.94 17.31
N ILE A 274 -3.48 -34.87 17.51
CA ILE A 274 -3.75 -33.88 16.46
C ILE A 274 -2.44 -33.20 16.06
N CYS A 275 -1.67 -32.70 17.04
CA CYS A 275 -0.39 -32.05 16.80
C CYS A 275 0.62 -32.98 16.09
N ALA A 276 0.75 -34.24 16.53
CA ALA A 276 1.65 -35.21 15.89
C ALA A 276 1.26 -35.54 14.43
N THR A 277 -0.04 -35.59 14.13
CA THR A 277 -0.56 -35.85 12.77
C THR A 277 -0.27 -34.66 11.85
N VAL A 278 -0.45 -33.44 12.34
CA VAL A 278 -0.13 -32.19 11.63
C VAL A 278 1.38 -32.08 11.36
N ILE A 279 2.22 -32.37 12.35
CA ILE A 279 3.69 -32.39 12.21
C ILE A 279 4.12 -33.37 11.11
N THR A 280 3.56 -34.59 11.13
CA THR A 280 3.89 -35.64 10.15
C THR A 280 3.44 -35.27 8.74
N ALA A 281 2.30 -34.58 8.60
CA ALA A 281 1.79 -34.08 7.33
C ALA A 281 2.67 -32.95 6.76
N ASN A 282 3.28 -32.12 7.61
CA ASN A 282 4.17 -31.04 7.19
C ASN A 282 5.57 -31.53 6.77
N ALA A 283 6.02 -32.66 7.29
CA ALA A 283 7.32 -33.27 6.98
C ALA A 283 7.38 -33.97 5.60
N ARG A 284 6.23 -34.19 4.94
CA ARG A 284 6.16 -34.83 3.62
C ARG A 284 5.86 -33.75 2.58
N ASN A 285 6.49 -33.82 1.41
CA ASN A 285 6.27 -32.93 0.27
C ASN A 285 4.88 -33.18 -0.34
N THR A 286 3.82 -32.82 0.39
CA THR A 286 2.41 -33.10 0.08
C THR A 286 1.70 -31.81 -0.35
N THR A 287 0.68 -31.98 -1.18
CA THR A 287 -0.14 -30.86 -1.67
C THR A 287 -0.90 -30.21 -0.51
N PRO A 288 -1.24 -28.90 -0.61
CA PRO A 288 -1.99 -28.24 0.45
C PRO A 288 -3.34 -28.90 0.78
N ARG A 289 -4.02 -29.47 -0.21
CA ARG A 289 -5.25 -30.24 -0.02
C ARG A 289 -5.01 -31.54 0.76
N GLU A 290 -3.89 -32.23 0.54
CA GLU A 290 -3.52 -33.41 1.33
C GLU A 290 -3.18 -33.06 2.78
N LYS A 291 -2.56 -31.90 3.01
CA LYS A 291 -2.35 -31.36 4.36
C LYS A 291 -3.68 -31.04 5.03
N ALA A 292 -4.58 -30.35 4.35
CA ALA A 292 -5.93 -30.06 4.83
C ALA A 292 -6.70 -31.35 5.17
N HIS A 293 -6.63 -32.38 4.32
CA HIS A 293 -7.22 -33.69 4.62
C HIS A 293 -6.60 -34.38 5.84
N ALA A 294 -5.30 -34.19 6.10
CA ALA A 294 -4.67 -34.72 7.30
C ALA A 294 -5.14 -34.01 8.57
N VAL A 295 -5.36 -32.69 8.50
CA VAL A 295 -5.97 -31.92 9.59
C VAL A 295 -7.43 -32.33 9.78
N PHE A 296 -8.21 -32.46 8.71
CA PHE A 296 -9.59 -32.93 8.75
C PHE A 296 -9.71 -34.24 9.53
N ARG A 297 -8.93 -35.27 9.14
CA ARG A 297 -8.92 -36.59 9.81
C ARG A 297 -8.43 -36.54 11.27
N ALA A 298 -7.73 -35.49 11.65
CA ALA A 298 -7.29 -35.32 13.02
C ALA A 298 -8.39 -34.69 13.89
N ILE A 299 -9.23 -33.83 13.30
CA ILE A 299 -10.36 -33.18 13.96
C ILE A 299 -11.60 -34.10 13.98
N ASP A 300 -11.84 -34.87 12.92
CA ASP A 300 -12.92 -35.88 12.81
C ASP A 300 -12.60 -37.08 13.72
N VAL A 301 -13.12 -37.03 14.95
CA VAL A 301 -12.75 -37.97 16.01
C VAL A 301 -13.59 -39.23 15.93
N ASP A 302 -14.88 -39.07 15.66
CA ASP A 302 -15.82 -40.17 15.58
C ASP A 302 -15.79 -40.90 14.23
N ARG A 303 -15.04 -40.35 13.27
CA ARG A 303 -14.76 -40.91 11.94
C ARG A 303 -16.00 -41.04 11.09
N ASP A 304 -16.93 -40.11 11.25
CA ASP A 304 -18.13 -40.04 10.43
C ASP A 304 -17.88 -39.37 9.06
N ASN A 305 -16.65 -38.89 8.80
CA ASN A 305 -16.24 -38.10 7.63
C ASN A 305 -16.96 -36.76 7.49
N GLU A 306 -17.47 -36.28 8.61
CA GLU A 306 -18.16 -35.03 8.79
C GLU A 306 -17.47 -34.28 9.95
N LEU A 307 -17.58 -32.95 9.99
CA LEU A 307 -17.07 -32.15 11.10
C LEU A 307 -18.23 -31.45 11.77
N SER A 308 -18.36 -31.69 13.06
CA SER A 308 -19.27 -30.95 13.92
C SER A 308 -18.65 -29.65 14.43
N VAL A 309 -19.51 -28.70 14.79
CA VAL A 309 -19.10 -27.46 15.47
C VAL A 309 -18.34 -27.77 16.76
N THR A 310 -18.69 -28.85 17.45
CA THR A 310 -18.03 -29.26 18.70
C THR A 310 -16.60 -29.70 18.46
N GLU A 311 -16.37 -30.61 17.50
CA GLU A 311 -15.02 -31.09 17.16
C GLU A 311 -14.12 -29.95 16.70
N PHE A 312 -14.65 -29.02 15.93
CA PHE A 312 -13.88 -27.86 15.50
C PHE A 312 -13.63 -26.86 16.64
N LYS A 313 -14.57 -26.67 17.58
CA LYS A 313 -14.31 -25.87 18.79
C LYS A 313 -13.21 -26.49 19.64
N ASP A 314 -13.22 -27.81 19.78
CA ASP A 314 -12.19 -28.54 20.51
C ASP A 314 -10.82 -28.38 19.82
N PHE A 315 -10.80 -28.41 18.49
CA PHE A 315 -9.61 -28.07 17.71
C PHE A 315 -9.14 -26.62 17.96
N LEU A 316 -10.03 -25.62 17.93
CA LEU A 316 -9.66 -24.22 18.21
C LEU A 316 -9.07 -24.06 19.62
N ILE A 317 -9.67 -24.70 20.62
CA ILE A 317 -9.15 -24.72 22.00
C ILE A 317 -7.75 -25.34 22.03
N ALA A 318 -7.53 -26.44 21.30
CA ALA A 318 -6.21 -27.09 21.18
C ALA A 318 -5.17 -26.15 20.56
N CYS A 319 -5.59 -25.26 19.66
CA CYS A 319 -4.76 -24.25 19.04
C CYS A 319 -4.51 -23.02 19.93
N GLY A 320 -5.10 -22.96 21.13
CA GLY A 320 -5.03 -21.79 22.01
C GLY A 320 -5.97 -20.65 21.60
N ILE A 321 -6.90 -20.91 20.68
CA ILE A 321 -7.89 -19.94 20.21
C ILE A 321 -9.19 -20.14 21.01
N SER A 322 -9.61 -19.12 21.75
CA SER A 322 -10.90 -19.14 22.44
C SER A 322 -12.03 -19.15 21.39
N PRO A 323 -12.94 -20.13 21.40
CA PRO A 323 -14.08 -20.17 20.48
C PRO A 323 -15.04 -18.99 20.66
N ASN A 324 -14.98 -18.31 21.80
CA ASN A 324 -15.87 -17.21 22.17
C ASN A 324 -15.29 -15.84 21.80
N ASP A 325 -14.01 -15.77 21.42
CA ASP A 325 -13.36 -14.52 21.05
C ASP A 325 -13.62 -14.21 19.58
N GLY A 326 -13.38 -12.95 19.17
CA GLY A 326 -13.67 -12.50 17.80
C GLY A 326 -13.01 -13.36 16.72
N GLU A 327 -11.80 -13.86 16.99
CA GLU A 327 -11.08 -14.77 16.09
C GLU A 327 -11.75 -16.14 15.98
N GLY A 328 -12.08 -16.78 17.11
CA GLY A 328 -12.74 -18.09 17.13
C GLY A 328 -14.13 -18.05 16.48
N GLN A 329 -14.88 -16.98 16.71
CA GLN A 329 -16.20 -16.78 16.08
C GLN A 329 -16.09 -16.62 14.55
N VAL A 330 -15.10 -15.87 14.05
CA VAL A 330 -14.88 -15.72 12.60
C VAL A 330 -14.53 -17.05 11.93
N LEU A 331 -13.71 -17.90 12.58
CA LEU A 331 -13.37 -19.22 12.05
C LEU A 331 -14.58 -20.17 12.05
N LEU A 332 -15.38 -20.15 13.12
CA LEU A 332 -16.60 -20.94 13.24
C LEU A 332 -17.65 -20.52 12.20
N ASP A 333 -17.91 -19.22 12.07
CA ASP A 333 -18.88 -18.70 11.09
C ASP A 333 -18.41 -18.95 9.65
N GLY A 334 -17.11 -18.83 9.41
CA GLY A 334 -16.50 -19.05 8.10
C GLY A 334 -16.61 -20.50 7.63
N LEU A 335 -16.50 -21.47 8.54
CA LEU A 335 -16.58 -22.89 8.21
C LEU A 335 -18.03 -23.41 8.23
N PHE A 336 -18.83 -23.04 9.24
CA PHE A 336 -20.11 -23.70 9.55
C PHE A 336 -21.39 -22.92 9.20
N GLN A 337 -21.31 -21.69 8.67
CA GLN A 337 -22.45 -20.86 8.22
C GLN A 337 -23.78 -21.12 8.97
N GLY A 338 -23.82 -20.89 10.28
CA GLY A 338 -25.04 -21.08 11.08
C GLY A 338 -25.25 -22.49 11.66
N GLY A 339 -24.17 -23.24 11.89
CA GLY A 339 -24.18 -24.45 12.73
C GLY A 339 -24.46 -25.76 12.00
N LYS A 340 -24.18 -25.83 10.69
CA LYS A 340 -24.25 -27.09 9.94
C LYS A 340 -23.02 -27.96 10.21
N ILE A 341 -23.12 -29.23 9.82
CA ILE A 341 -21.99 -30.16 9.75
C ILE A 341 -21.24 -29.92 8.43
N THR A 342 -19.92 -30.07 8.41
CA THR A 342 -19.08 -29.79 7.22
C THR A 342 -18.37 -31.05 6.73
N THR A 343 -18.38 -31.28 5.42
CA THR A 343 -17.73 -32.44 4.80
C THR A 343 -16.21 -32.25 4.66
N ALA A 344 -15.48 -33.35 4.43
CA ALA A 344 -14.04 -33.32 4.16
C ALA A 344 -13.65 -32.39 3.01
N ASP A 345 -14.41 -32.37 1.92
CA ASP A 345 -14.11 -31.51 0.78
C ASP A 345 -14.38 -30.03 1.06
N GLU A 346 -15.45 -29.72 1.79
CA GLU A 346 -15.77 -28.35 2.20
C GLU A 346 -14.75 -27.82 3.22
N PHE A 347 -14.38 -28.63 4.21
CA PHE A 347 -13.30 -28.29 5.13
C PHE A 347 -11.99 -28.13 4.38
N CYS A 348 -11.65 -29.02 3.46
CA CYS A 348 -10.42 -28.88 2.70
C CYS A 348 -10.43 -27.60 1.88
N ALA A 349 -11.51 -27.28 1.18
CA ALA A 349 -11.64 -26.03 0.42
C ALA A 349 -11.56 -24.79 1.33
N TRP A 350 -12.22 -24.82 2.49
CA TRP A 350 -12.16 -23.74 3.46
C TRP A 350 -10.78 -23.58 4.09
N PHE A 351 -10.17 -24.70 4.48
CA PHE A 351 -8.86 -24.78 5.13
C PHE A 351 -7.78 -24.39 4.14
N THR A 352 -7.78 -24.88 2.91
CA THR A 352 -6.84 -24.44 1.88
C THR A 352 -7.00 -22.94 1.63
N LYS A 353 -8.23 -22.44 1.45
CA LYS A 353 -8.50 -21.02 1.23
C LYS A 353 -8.14 -20.13 2.43
N SER A 354 -8.21 -20.59 3.67
CA SER A 354 -7.94 -19.75 4.86
C SER A 354 -6.52 -19.91 5.41
N TRP A 355 -5.92 -21.10 5.26
CA TRP A 355 -4.62 -21.49 5.81
C TRP A 355 -3.45 -21.28 4.83
N ILE A 356 -3.65 -21.45 3.52
CA ILE A 356 -2.60 -21.30 2.48
C ILE A 356 -2.19 -19.84 2.25
N HIS A 357 -3.01 -18.89 2.70
CA HIS A 357 -2.58 -17.49 2.79
C HIS A 357 -1.33 -17.30 3.70
N SER A 358 -0.86 -18.35 4.41
CA SER A 358 0.39 -18.38 5.17
C SER A 358 1.53 -19.22 4.55
N SER A 359 1.30 -20.03 3.51
CA SER A 359 2.34 -20.92 2.99
C SER A 359 3.31 -20.17 2.08
N SER A 360 4.53 -19.96 2.56
CA SER A 360 5.65 -19.48 1.76
C SER A 360 6.10 -20.55 0.76
N LEU A 361 6.09 -20.23 -0.54
CA LEU A 361 6.76 -21.03 -1.57
C LEU A 361 8.27 -20.86 -1.41
N THR A 362 8.97 -21.96 -1.17
CA THR A 362 10.43 -21.95 -1.11
C THR A 362 10.99 -22.45 -2.45
N VAL A 363 11.89 -21.67 -3.04
CA VAL A 363 12.54 -22.00 -4.31
C VAL A 363 14.07 -21.96 -4.15
N PRO A 364 14.81 -22.91 -4.76
CA PRO A 364 16.27 -22.91 -4.65
C PRO A 364 16.93 -21.73 -5.38
N LYS A 365 16.26 -21.17 -6.38
CA LYS A 365 16.71 -19.99 -7.11
C LYS A 365 15.52 -19.32 -7.78
N LEU A 366 15.53 -17.98 -7.81
CA LEU A 366 14.55 -17.23 -8.57
C LEU A 366 14.64 -17.58 -10.07
N PRO A 367 13.52 -17.93 -10.73
CA PRO A 367 13.52 -18.19 -12.16
C PRO A 367 14.04 -16.98 -12.96
N SER A 368 14.93 -17.23 -13.92
CA SER A 368 15.50 -16.16 -14.76
C SER A 368 14.59 -15.75 -15.92
N THR A 369 13.62 -16.60 -16.29
CA THR A 369 12.73 -16.33 -17.41
C THR A 369 11.45 -15.62 -16.95
N PRO A 370 10.91 -14.66 -17.75
CA PRO A 370 9.63 -14.01 -17.44
C PRO A 370 8.49 -15.01 -17.21
N ARG A 371 8.44 -16.09 -18.00
CA ARG A 371 7.44 -17.14 -17.85
C ARG A 371 7.58 -17.90 -16.54
N GLY A 372 8.81 -18.20 -16.11
CA GLY A 372 9.06 -18.86 -14.83
C GLY A 372 8.71 -17.96 -13.64
N GLN A 373 9.04 -16.68 -13.73
CA GLN A 373 8.66 -15.67 -12.72
C GLN A 373 7.15 -15.53 -12.60
N ALA A 374 6.44 -15.42 -13.73
CA ALA A 374 4.99 -15.39 -13.76
C ALA A 374 4.38 -16.67 -13.18
N LYS A 375 4.96 -17.84 -13.48
CA LYS A 375 4.47 -19.12 -12.95
C LYS A 375 4.63 -19.19 -11.43
N LEU A 376 5.78 -18.76 -10.91
CA LEU A 376 6.01 -18.73 -9.47
C LEU A 376 5.02 -17.84 -8.73
N VAL A 377 4.69 -16.67 -9.30
CA VAL A 377 3.64 -15.80 -8.74
C VAL A 377 2.26 -16.44 -8.86
N PHE A 378 1.94 -17.04 -10.01
CA PHE A 378 0.66 -17.71 -10.24
C PHE A 378 0.45 -18.83 -9.20
N ASP A 379 1.46 -19.65 -8.97
CA ASP A 379 1.41 -20.75 -8.00
C ASP A 379 1.29 -20.25 -6.56
N ALA A 380 1.78 -19.04 -6.28
CA ALA A 380 1.59 -18.38 -4.99
C ALA A 380 0.20 -17.76 -4.81
N LEU A 381 -0.54 -17.56 -5.90
CA LEU A 381 -1.89 -16.98 -5.91
C LEU A 381 -2.99 -18.04 -5.99
N ASP A 382 -2.74 -19.11 -6.74
CA ASP A 382 -3.60 -20.29 -6.95
C ASP A 382 -3.57 -21.13 -5.66
N ALA A 383 -4.30 -20.65 -4.67
CA ALA A 383 -4.27 -21.19 -3.31
C ALA A 383 -4.89 -22.59 -3.28
N ASP A 384 -5.94 -22.84 -4.06
CA ASP A 384 -6.56 -24.15 -4.11
C ASP A 384 -5.87 -25.14 -5.07
N GLY A 385 -4.91 -24.67 -5.87
CA GLY A 385 -4.15 -25.47 -6.82
C GLY A 385 -5.00 -25.94 -8.01
N SER A 386 -6.09 -25.22 -8.31
CA SER A 386 -6.99 -25.53 -9.42
C SER A 386 -6.34 -25.34 -10.80
N GLY A 387 -5.21 -24.62 -10.86
CA GLY A 387 -4.55 -24.24 -12.11
C GLY A 387 -5.19 -23.03 -12.77
N LYS A 388 -6.12 -22.35 -12.08
CA LYS A 388 -6.81 -21.13 -12.51
C LYS A 388 -6.93 -20.18 -11.31
N LEU A 389 -7.00 -18.87 -11.57
CA LEU A 389 -7.24 -17.87 -10.53
C LEU A 389 -8.70 -17.44 -10.52
N ASP A 390 -9.40 -17.77 -9.43
CA ASP A 390 -10.81 -17.41 -9.27
C ASP A 390 -11.01 -15.96 -8.78
N LEU A 391 -12.27 -15.54 -8.67
CA LEU A 391 -12.60 -14.19 -8.19
C LEU A 391 -12.09 -13.94 -6.76
N ALA A 392 -12.14 -14.92 -5.86
CA ALA A 392 -11.78 -14.76 -4.46
C ALA A 392 -10.25 -14.65 -4.27
N GLU A 393 -9.47 -15.37 -5.07
CA GLU A 393 -8.02 -15.28 -5.12
C GLU A 393 -7.58 -13.92 -5.67
N LEU A 394 -8.25 -13.43 -6.72
CA LEU A 394 -8.05 -12.08 -7.24
C LEU A 394 -8.45 -11.00 -6.23
N GLU A 395 -9.57 -11.16 -5.52
CA GLU A 395 -9.98 -10.25 -4.44
C GLU A 395 -8.93 -10.17 -3.34
N THR A 396 -8.36 -11.30 -2.95
CA THR A 396 -7.33 -11.35 -1.91
C THR A 396 -6.04 -10.70 -2.38
N LEU A 397 -5.63 -10.95 -3.63
CA LEU A 397 -4.51 -10.25 -4.25
C LEU A 397 -4.69 -8.73 -4.22
N LEU A 398 -5.83 -8.24 -4.72
CA LEU A 398 -6.10 -6.80 -4.73
C LEU A 398 -6.18 -6.22 -3.31
N TYR A 399 -6.82 -6.92 -2.38
CA TYR A 399 -6.89 -6.51 -0.99
C TYR A 399 -5.50 -6.43 -0.33
N SER A 400 -4.62 -7.40 -0.59
CA SER A 400 -3.21 -7.37 -0.12
C SER A 400 -2.42 -6.18 -0.67
N TRP A 401 -2.88 -5.61 -1.78
CA TRP A 401 -2.35 -4.42 -2.42
C TRP A 401 -3.10 -3.13 -2.02
N GLY A 402 -3.94 -3.18 -0.99
CA GLY A 402 -4.69 -2.02 -0.50
C GLY A 402 -5.74 -1.52 -1.48
N LEU A 403 -6.25 -2.38 -2.37
CA LEU A 403 -7.33 -2.08 -3.31
C LEU A 403 -8.67 -2.62 -2.80
N PRO A 404 -9.79 -1.97 -3.16
CA PRO A 404 -11.11 -2.51 -2.88
C PRO A 404 -11.32 -3.87 -3.56
N ARG A 405 -11.81 -4.88 -2.81
CA ARG A 405 -12.08 -6.24 -3.32
C ARG A 405 -12.98 -6.24 -4.55
N ASN A 406 -14.00 -5.39 -4.56
CA ASN A 406 -14.93 -5.26 -5.69
C ASN A 406 -14.28 -4.82 -7.02
N GLU A 407 -13.02 -4.36 -7.03
CA GLU A 407 -12.27 -4.12 -8.27
C GLU A 407 -11.83 -5.42 -8.96
N ALA A 408 -11.86 -6.58 -8.28
CA ALA A 408 -11.46 -7.89 -8.83
C ALA A 408 -12.36 -8.36 -9.97
N VAL A 409 -13.66 -8.06 -9.90
CA VAL A 409 -14.63 -8.36 -10.97
C VAL A 409 -14.21 -7.71 -12.29
N GLY A 410 -13.70 -6.48 -12.22
CA GLY A 410 -13.19 -5.77 -13.41
C GLY A 410 -11.94 -6.43 -13.99
N TYR A 411 -11.05 -6.94 -13.14
CA TYR A 411 -9.86 -7.68 -13.56
C TYR A 411 -10.24 -8.95 -14.29
N LEU A 412 -11.04 -9.79 -13.64
CA LEU A 412 -11.51 -11.05 -14.18
C LEU A 412 -12.10 -10.81 -15.58
N LYS A 413 -13.08 -9.92 -15.68
CA LYS A 413 -13.74 -9.60 -16.96
C LYS A 413 -12.80 -9.08 -18.07
N SER A 414 -11.72 -8.40 -17.70
CA SER A 414 -10.79 -7.82 -18.69
C SER A 414 -9.74 -8.80 -19.19
N HIS A 415 -9.43 -9.83 -18.39
CA HIS A 415 -8.31 -10.75 -18.59
C HIS A 415 -8.75 -12.19 -18.91
N ASP A 416 -9.93 -12.62 -18.45
CA ASP A 416 -10.61 -13.85 -18.83
C ASP A 416 -11.13 -13.74 -20.28
N LYS A 417 -10.36 -14.27 -21.23
CA LYS A 417 -10.63 -14.19 -22.67
C LYS A 417 -11.58 -15.27 -23.13
N ASP A 418 -11.52 -16.43 -22.50
CA ASP A 418 -12.37 -17.57 -22.82
C ASP A 418 -13.71 -17.55 -22.07
N GLN A 419 -13.92 -16.59 -21.17
CA GLN A 419 -15.11 -16.43 -20.32
C GLN A 419 -15.34 -17.65 -19.43
N SER A 420 -14.27 -18.32 -19.00
CA SER A 420 -14.36 -19.49 -18.13
C SER A 420 -14.70 -19.15 -16.68
N GLY A 421 -14.69 -17.86 -16.31
CA GLY A 421 -14.97 -17.38 -14.96
C GLY A 421 -13.77 -17.41 -14.03
N ALA A 422 -12.59 -17.77 -14.53
CA ALA A 422 -11.31 -17.78 -13.82
C ALA A 422 -10.17 -17.50 -14.81
N ILE A 423 -9.03 -17.03 -14.32
CA ILE A 423 -7.87 -16.69 -15.17
C ILE A 423 -6.89 -17.86 -15.20
N ASP A 424 -6.65 -18.45 -16.37
CA ASP A 424 -5.64 -19.51 -16.47
C ASP A 424 -4.20 -18.98 -16.50
N PHE A 425 -3.21 -19.87 -16.38
CA PHE A 425 -1.81 -19.45 -16.39
C PHE A 425 -1.39 -18.75 -17.71
N GLN A 426 -1.94 -19.15 -18.85
CA GLN A 426 -1.60 -18.56 -20.14
C GLN A 426 -2.12 -17.11 -20.23
N GLU A 427 -3.34 -16.88 -19.77
CA GLU A 427 -3.96 -15.56 -19.65
C GLU A 427 -3.21 -14.70 -18.64
N PHE A 428 -2.86 -15.25 -17.48
CA PHE A 428 -2.09 -14.57 -16.45
C PHE A 428 -0.71 -14.11 -16.98
N HIS A 429 0.06 -15.02 -17.58
CA HIS A 429 1.38 -14.70 -18.11
C HIS A 429 1.33 -13.65 -19.23
N LYS A 430 0.40 -13.78 -20.19
CA LYS A 430 0.33 -12.89 -21.36
C LYS A 430 -0.35 -11.56 -21.09
N SER A 431 -1.44 -11.57 -20.34
CA SER A 431 -2.32 -10.40 -20.22
C SER A 431 -2.11 -9.64 -18.91
N MET A 432 -1.53 -10.27 -17.88
CA MET A 432 -1.28 -9.68 -16.57
C MET A 432 0.21 -9.47 -16.30
N ASP A 433 0.98 -9.15 -17.35
CA ASP A 433 2.44 -8.97 -17.28
C ASP A 433 2.90 -8.03 -16.16
N THR A 434 2.13 -6.96 -15.97
CA THR A 434 2.47 -5.94 -15.00
C THR A 434 2.14 -6.35 -13.57
N VAL A 435 1.12 -7.21 -13.41
CA VAL A 435 0.70 -7.76 -12.12
C VAL A 435 1.79 -8.68 -11.60
N TRP A 436 2.21 -9.69 -12.38
CA TRP A 436 3.18 -10.65 -11.87
C TRP A 436 4.61 -10.12 -11.77
N LYS A 437 5.02 -9.16 -12.63
CA LYS A 437 6.32 -8.47 -12.47
C LYS A 437 6.42 -7.70 -11.17
N PHE A 438 5.31 -7.14 -10.70
CA PHE A 438 5.27 -6.47 -9.41
C PHE A 438 5.15 -7.48 -8.27
N ALA A 439 4.22 -8.42 -8.41
CA ALA A 439 3.90 -9.40 -7.38
C ALA A 439 5.12 -10.25 -6.98
N ILE A 440 6.02 -10.57 -7.91
CA ILE A 440 7.19 -11.40 -7.57
C ILE A 440 8.09 -10.74 -6.53
N GLN A 441 8.36 -9.43 -6.67
CA GLN A 441 9.16 -8.72 -5.68
C GLN A 441 8.38 -8.53 -4.38
N SER A 442 7.10 -8.15 -4.47
CA SER A 442 6.19 -8.03 -3.32
C SER A 442 6.15 -9.33 -2.51
N PHE A 443 6.03 -10.47 -3.17
CA PHE A 443 5.93 -11.77 -2.50
C PHE A 443 7.26 -12.23 -1.89
N ILE A 444 8.39 -11.85 -2.48
CA ILE A 444 9.71 -12.06 -1.85
C ILE A 444 9.82 -11.21 -0.59
N ASP A 445 9.48 -9.93 -0.68
CA ASP A 445 9.56 -8.98 0.44
C ASP A 445 8.58 -9.35 1.58
N GLU A 446 7.40 -9.85 1.23
CA GLU A 446 6.38 -10.40 2.14
C GLU A 446 6.77 -11.78 2.72
N GLY A 447 7.82 -12.41 2.19
CA GLY A 447 8.23 -13.76 2.57
C GLY A 447 7.29 -14.87 2.07
N LYS A 448 6.33 -14.57 1.19
CA LYS A 448 5.50 -15.55 0.47
C LYS A 448 6.32 -16.36 -0.54
N ILE A 449 7.41 -15.79 -1.07
CA ILE A 449 8.40 -16.52 -1.85
C ILE A 449 9.73 -16.43 -1.10
N ARG A 450 10.28 -17.56 -0.67
CA ARG A 450 11.59 -17.67 -0.05
C ARG A 450 12.59 -18.24 -1.05
N ILE A 451 13.77 -17.64 -1.12
CA ILE A 451 14.86 -18.14 -1.95
C ILE A 451 15.84 -18.82 -1.00
N ASP A 452 16.10 -20.11 -1.19
CA ASP A 452 17.13 -20.81 -0.41
C ASP A 452 18.49 -20.16 -0.70
N ALA A 453 19.21 -19.81 0.36
CA ALA A 453 20.48 -19.10 0.32
C ALA A 453 21.63 -19.99 -0.13
#